data_AF-A0A844H0X7-F1
#
_entry.id   AF-A0A844H0X7-F1
#
_cell.length_a   1.000
_cell.length_b   1.000
_cell.length_c   1.000
_cell.angle_alpha   90.00
_cell.angle_beta   90.00
_cell.angle_gamma   90.00
#
_symmetry.space_group_name_H-M   'P 1'
#
loop_
_entity.id
_entity.type
_entity.pdbx_description
1 polymer ?
#
loop_
_entity_poly.entity_id
_entity_poly.type
_entity_poly.pdbx_seq_one_letter_code
_entity_poly.pdbx_strand_id
1 'polypeptide(L)'
;MPNLKLYVDDSRYDEARAGLSALLPDLRQVLCEQLEVTPDACQLAVVPVLALPDQPGINAELHIMPRPSRTRERLEGVGETMRDMLAACSGLSVAVRIAQLDSATYVALK
;
A
#
# COMPACT_ATOMS: atom_id res chain seq x y z
N MET A 1 -2.87 -4.12 -11.89
CA MET A 1 -3.88 -4.32 -10.83
C MET A 1 -3.18 -4.29 -9.46
N PRO A 2 -2.88 -3.09 -8.93
CA PRO A 2 -2.39 -2.93 -7.58
C PRO A 2 -3.51 -3.19 -6.57
N ASN A 3 -3.29 -4.10 -5.62
CA ASN A 3 -4.17 -4.32 -4.48
C ASN A 3 -3.38 -4.04 -3.21
N LEU A 4 -3.68 -2.90 -2.59
CA LEU A 4 -3.01 -2.41 -1.38
C LEU A 4 -3.92 -2.58 -0.18
N LYS A 5 -3.38 -3.20 0.88
CA LYS A 5 -3.96 -3.22 2.22
C LYS A 5 -3.04 -2.45 3.17
N LEU A 6 -3.63 -1.49 3.89
CA LEU A 6 -2.98 -0.77 4.97
C LEU A 6 -3.56 -1.33 6.27
N TYR A 7 -2.84 -2.27 6.89
CA TYR A 7 -3.18 -2.79 8.20
C TYR A 7 -2.63 -1.82 9.24
N VAL A 8 -3.53 -1.19 10.00
CA VAL A 8 -3.19 -0.16 10.99
C VAL A 8 -3.46 -0.73 12.37
N ASP A 9 -2.53 -0.56 13.31
CA ASP A 9 -2.78 -0.88 14.71
C ASP A 9 -4.05 -0.15 15.20
N ASP A 10 -5.06 -0.93 15.63
CA ASP A 10 -6.36 -0.44 16.06
C ASP A 10 -6.24 0.57 17.22
N SER A 11 -5.25 0.39 18.11
CA SER A 11 -5.00 1.32 19.22
C SER A 11 -4.57 2.72 18.77
N ARG A 12 -4.11 2.85 17.52
CA ARG A 12 -3.65 4.09 16.87
C ARG A 12 -4.54 4.52 15.71
N TYR A 13 -5.58 3.75 15.40
CA TYR A 13 -6.36 3.94 14.18
C TYR A 13 -7.14 5.25 14.18
N ASP A 14 -7.76 5.62 15.30
CA ASP A 14 -8.54 6.85 15.40
C ASP A 14 -7.68 8.11 15.15
N GLU A 15 -6.44 8.12 15.62
CA GLU A 15 -5.47 9.19 15.38
C GLU A 15 -5.08 9.29 13.90
N ALA A 16 -4.86 8.15 13.24
CA ALA A 16 -4.37 8.09 11.86
C ALA A 16 -5.49 8.21 10.81
N ARG A 17 -6.74 7.91 11.16
CA ARG A 17 -7.85 7.70 10.21
C ARG A 17 -8.09 8.89 9.28
N ALA A 18 -8.12 10.11 9.81
CA ALA A 18 -8.38 11.30 9.01
C ALA A 18 -7.24 11.56 7.99
N GLY A 19 -5.98 11.48 8.45
CA GLY A 19 -4.81 11.66 7.60
C GLY A 19 -4.72 10.59 6.51
N LEU A 20 -4.94 9.32 6.85
CA LEU A 20 -4.97 8.23 5.89
C LEU A 20 -6.08 8.41 4.86
N SER A 21 -7.30 8.75 5.30
CA SER A 21 -8.43 8.97 4.38
C SER A 21 -8.17 10.09 3.38
N ALA A 22 -7.51 11.17 3.82
CA ALA A 22 -7.12 12.28 2.96
C ALA A 22 -6.00 11.90 1.98
N LEU A 23 -5.08 11.02 2.38
CA LEU A 23 -3.94 10.56 1.57
C LEU A 23 -4.32 9.59 0.45
N LEU A 24 -5.36 8.77 0.63
CA LEU A 24 -5.69 7.67 -0.30
C LEU A 24 -5.79 8.07 -1.79
N PRO A 25 -6.39 9.22 -2.19
CA PRO A 25 -6.43 9.64 -3.58
C PRO A 25 -5.03 9.86 -4.19
N ASP A 26 -4.16 10.56 -3.47
CA ASP A 26 -2.80 10.88 -3.92
C ASP A 26 -1.93 9.62 -3.95
N LEU A 27 -2.04 8.76 -2.94
CA LEU A 27 -1.37 7.46 -2.92
C LEU A 27 -1.78 6.61 -4.12
N ARG A 28 -3.08 6.60 -4.48
CA ARG A 28 -3.54 5.90 -5.69
C ARG A 28 -2.92 6.50 -6.95
N GLN A 29 -2.84 7.83 -7.06
CA GLN A 29 -2.24 8.49 -8.21
C GLN A 29 -0.76 8.11 -8.36
N VAL A 30 0.02 8.20 -7.29
CA VAL A 30 1.43 7.80 -7.26
C VAL A 30 1.59 6.34 -7.69
N LEU A 31 0.76 5.43 -7.17
CA LEU A 31 0.79 4.02 -7.59
C LEU A 31 0.46 3.83 -9.07
N CYS A 32 -0.50 4.59 -9.61
CA CYS A 32 -0.85 4.53 -11.03
C CYS A 32 0.31 4.95 -11.92
N GLU A 33 0.95 6.07 -11.59
CA GLU A 33 2.10 6.60 -12.31
C GLU A 33 3.29 5.65 -12.22
N GLN A 34 3.69 5.26 -11.00
CA GLN A 34 4.88 4.46 -10.79
C GLN A 34 4.71 3.00 -11.24
N LEU A 35 3.50 2.43 -11.25
CA LEU A 35 3.26 1.05 -11.71
C LEU A 35 2.70 0.97 -13.13
N GLU A 36 2.53 2.10 -13.81
CA GLU A 36 1.95 2.23 -15.16
C GLU A 36 0.60 1.51 -15.26
N VAL A 37 -0.35 1.92 -14.43
CA VAL A 37 -1.72 1.41 -14.45
C VAL A 37 -2.72 2.55 -14.42
N THR A 38 -3.97 2.26 -14.78
CA THR A 38 -5.08 3.20 -14.68
C THR A 38 -5.72 3.17 -13.27
N PRO A 39 -6.41 4.24 -12.85
CA PRO A 39 -7.01 4.31 -11.51
C PRO A 39 -8.01 3.18 -11.20
N ASP A 40 -8.77 2.71 -12.19
CA ASP A 40 -9.72 1.59 -12.07
C ASP A 40 -9.00 0.25 -11.84
N ALA A 41 -7.71 0.15 -12.18
CA ALA A 41 -6.91 -1.03 -11.90
C ALA A 41 -6.52 -1.15 -10.41
N CYS A 42 -6.57 -0.06 -9.65
CA CYS A 42 -6.14 0.02 -8.25
C CYS A 42 -7.29 -0.29 -7.27
N GLN A 43 -6.97 -1.05 -6.23
CA GLN A 43 -7.84 -1.27 -5.08
C GLN A 43 -7.05 -1.00 -3.80
N LEU A 44 -7.49 -0.02 -3.02
CA LEU A 44 -6.87 0.37 -1.76
C LEU A 44 -7.87 0.16 -0.63
N ALA A 45 -7.42 -0.36 0.51
CA ALA A 45 -8.23 -0.46 1.72
C ALA A 45 -7.39 -0.23 2.96
N VAL A 46 -8.00 0.41 3.97
CA VAL A 46 -7.44 0.58 5.31
C VAL A 46 -8.20 -0.34 6.25
N VAL A 47 -7.48 -1.12 7.04
CA VAL A 47 -8.04 -2.14 7.93
C VAL A 47 -7.42 -1.99 9.31
N PRO A 48 -8.19 -1.64 10.35
CA PRO A 48 -7.69 -1.69 11.72
C PRO A 48 -7.46 -3.16 12.14
N VAL A 49 -6.37 -3.42 12.85
CA VAL A 49 -5.97 -4.75 13.31
C VAL A 49 -5.41 -4.70 14.73
N LEU A 50 -5.54 -5.82 15.45
CA LEU A 50 -4.77 -6.01 16.69
C LEU A 50 -3.31 -6.28 16.31
N ALA A 51 -2.38 -5.50 16.87
CA ALA A 51 -0.95 -5.59 16.61
C ALA A 51 -0.14 -5.73 17.90
N LEU A 52 1.12 -6.17 17.79
CA LEU A 52 2.05 -6.14 18.91
C LEU A 52 2.67 -4.74 19.06
N PRO A 53 2.93 -4.25 20.29
CA PRO A 53 3.46 -2.90 20.51
C PRO A 53 4.84 -2.62 19.92
N ASP A 54 5.63 -3.67 19.62
CA ASP A 54 6.98 -3.59 19.07
C ASP A 54 7.02 -3.71 17.53
N GLN A 55 5.85 -3.74 16.88
CA GLN A 55 5.73 -3.77 15.43
C GLN A 55 5.51 -2.36 14.83
N PRO A 56 5.72 -2.20 13.52
CA PRO A 56 5.29 -0.98 12.82
C PRO A 56 3.79 -0.71 13.03
N GLY A 57 3.43 0.54 13.31
CA GLY A 57 2.03 0.93 13.49
C GLY A 57 1.19 0.82 12.22
N ILE A 58 1.84 0.79 11.05
CA ILE A 58 1.21 0.45 9.76
C ILE A 58 2.02 -0.62 9.06
N ASN A 59 1.34 -1.67 8.61
CA ASN A 59 1.84 -2.65 7.67
C ASN A 59 1.11 -2.50 6.34
N ALA A 60 1.84 -2.03 5.32
CA ALA A 60 1.34 -1.86 3.96
C ALA A 60 1.72 -3.07 3.11
N GLU A 61 0.72 -3.82 2.65
CA GLU A 61 0.90 -4.95 1.77
C GLU A 61 0.35 -4.65 0.39
N LEU A 62 1.23 -4.69 -0.61
CA LEU A 62 0.92 -4.41 -2.00
C LEU A 62 1.10 -5.68 -2.84
N HIS A 63 0.00 -6.16 -3.40
CA HIS A 63 0.02 -7.21 -4.42
C HIS A 63 -0.14 -6.61 -5.82
N ILE A 64 0.71 -7.03 -6.75
CA ILE A 64 0.73 -6.54 -8.12
C ILE A 64 0.90 -7.69 -9.11
N MET A 65 0.37 -7.52 -10.32
CA MET A 65 0.74 -8.40 -11.43
C MET A 65 2.21 -8.19 -11.82
N PRO A 66 2.92 -9.20 -12.34
CA PRO A 66 4.26 -9.00 -12.88
C PRO A 66 4.18 -8.20 -14.18
N ARG A 67 5.23 -7.42 -14.48
CA ARG A 67 5.43 -6.74 -15.77
C ARG A 67 6.93 -6.50 -15.95
N PRO A 68 7.49 -6.57 -17.18
CA PRO A 68 8.93 -6.33 -17.39
C PRO A 68 9.43 -4.99 -16.83
N SER A 69 8.59 -3.94 -16.88
CA SER A 69 8.93 -2.61 -16.35
C SER A 69 8.92 -2.51 -14.83
N ARG A 70 8.43 -3.54 -14.10
CA ARG A 70 8.39 -3.62 -12.63
C ARG A 70 9.60 -4.37 -12.11
N THR A 71 10.78 -3.79 -12.33
CA THR A 71 12.06 -4.30 -11.84
C THR A 71 12.13 -4.17 -10.32
N ARG A 72 13.08 -4.89 -9.70
CA ARG A 72 13.33 -4.80 -8.26
C ARG A 72 13.55 -3.37 -7.80
N GLU A 73 14.48 -2.66 -8.44
CA GLU A 73 14.83 -1.26 -8.13
C GLU A 73 13.60 -0.34 -8.17
N ARG A 74 12.77 -0.49 -9.20
CA ARG A 74 11.53 0.30 -9.31
C ARG A 74 10.55 -0.02 -8.18
N LEU A 75 10.40 -1.29 -7.82
CA LEU A 75 9.52 -1.70 -6.73
C LEU A 75 10.05 -1.25 -5.37
N GLU A 76 11.36 -1.23 -5.17
CA GLU A 76 11.99 -0.63 -3.98
C GLU A 76 11.65 0.87 -3.89
N GLY A 77 11.78 1.62 -4.99
CA GLY A 77 11.38 3.04 -5.03
C GLY A 77 9.89 3.29 -4.78
N VAL A 78 9.02 2.40 -5.29
CA VAL A 78 7.58 2.41 -4.94
C VAL A 78 7.39 2.21 -3.44
N GLY A 79 8.08 1.23 -2.87
CA GLY A 79 8.01 0.92 -1.44
C GLY A 79 8.47 2.09 -0.56
N GLU A 80 9.57 2.75 -0.92
CA GLU A 80 10.07 3.95 -0.24
C GLU A 80 9.07 5.10 -0.31
N THR A 81 8.55 5.40 -1.49
CA THR A 81 7.55 6.47 -1.68
C THR A 81 6.31 6.22 -0.82
N MET A 82 5.78 4.99 -0.85
CA MET A 82 4.64 4.61 -0.03
C MET A 82 4.92 4.77 1.47
N ARG A 83 6.07 4.25 1.92
CA ARG A 83 6.48 4.31 3.33
C ARG A 83 6.51 5.76 3.82
N ASP A 84 7.14 6.64 3.05
CA ASP A 84 7.34 8.03 3.44
C ASP A 84 6.02 8.82 3.47
N MET A 85 5.15 8.62 2.47
CA MET A 85 3.80 9.22 2.45
C MET A 85 2.95 8.77 3.65
N LEU A 86 2.95 7.47 3.93
CA LEU A 86 2.17 6.89 5.03
C LEU A 86 2.69 7.33 6.39
N ALA A 87 4.01 7.38 6.57
CA ALA A 87 4.63 7.83 7.81
C ALA A 87 4.36 9.32 8.06
N ALA A 88 4.47 10.16 7.02
CA ALA A 88 4.22 11.59 7.11
C ALA A 88 2.76 11.91 7.48
N CYS A 89 1.78 11.19 6.92
CA CYS A 89 0.37 11.48 7.18
C CYS A 89 -0.15 10.93 8.53
N SER A 90 0.45 9.86 9.03
CA SER A 90 -0.04 9.15 10.22
C SER A 90 0.81 9.40 11.47
N GLY A 91 2.07 9.82 11.31
CA GLY A 91 3.03 9.88 12.41
C GLY A 91 3.42 8.50 12.96
N LEU A 92 3.07 7.42 12.26
CA LEU A 92 3.37 6.04 12.66
C LEU A 92 4.58 5.49 11.91
N SER A 93 5.24 4.51 12.52
CA SER A 93 6.23 3.68 11.82
C SER A 93 5.53 2.80 10.77
N VAL A 94 6.13 2.66 9.60
CA VAL A 94 5.53 1.96 8.45
C VAL A 94 6.48 0.89 7.92
N ALA A 95 5.96 -0.32 7.72
CA ALA A 95 6.61 -1.34 6.91
C ALA A 95 5.83 -1.54 5.61
N VAL A 96 6.55 -1.70 4.50
CA VAL A 96 5.96 -1.97 3.18
C VAL A 96 6.46 -3.31 2.67
N ARG A 97 5.52 -4.15 2.20
CA ARG A 97 5.81 -5.42 1.53
C ARG A 97 5.14 -5.43 0.18
N ILE A 98 5.90 -5.78 -0.85
CA ILE A 98 5.40 -5.87 -2.21
C ILE A 98 5.59 -7.30 -2.69
N ALA A 99 4.52 -7.93 -3.15
CA ALA A 99 4.58 -9.25 -3.78
C ALA A 99 4.02 -9.21 -5.20
N GLN A 100 4.69 -9.90 -6.11
CA GLN A 100 4.20 -10.13 -7.46
C GLN A 100 3.37 -11.42 -7.47
N LEU A 101 2.16 -11.33 -8.00
CA LEU A 101 1.22 -12.43 -8.13
C LEU A 101 1.61 -13.33 -9.31
N ASP A 102 1.16 -14.58 -9.30
CA ASP A 102 1.27 -15.45 -10.46
C ASP A 102 0.14 -15.16 -11.46
N SER A 103 0.50 -14.71 -12.65
CA SER A 103 -0.47 -14.39 -13.70
C SER A 103 -1.26 -15.59 -14.22
N ALA A 104 -0.73 -16.81 -14.09
CA ALA A 104 -1.42 -18.01 -14.58
C ALA A 104 -2.58 -18.44 -13.66
N THR A 105 -2.50 -18.10 -12.38
CA THR A 105 -3.45 -18.58 -11.36
C THR A 105 -4.28 -17.45 -10.73
N TYR A 106 -3.89 -16.20 -10.95
CA TYR A 106 -4.59 -15.07 -10.37
C TYR A 106 -5.89 -14.74 -11.12
N VAL A 107 -7.00 -14.84 -10.40
CA VAL A 107 -8.35 -14.49 -10.88
C VAL A 107 -8.86 -13.31 -10.08
N ALA A 108 -9.32 -12.28 -10.77
CA ALA A 108 -9.99 -11.14 -10.16
C ALA A 108 -11.22 -10.78 -10.98
N LEU A 109 -12.33 -10.58 -10.28
CA LEU A 109 -13.60 -10.09 -10.83
C LEU A 109 -13.79 -8.67 -10.32
N LYS A 110 -14.13 -7.75 -11.22
CA LYS A 110 -14.36 -6.33 -10.92
C LYS A 110 -15.71 -5.90 -11.44
#